data_AF-A0A2V7VH50-F1
#
_entry.id   AF-A0A2V7VH50-F1
#
_cell.length_a   1.000
_cell.length_b   1.000
_cell.length_c   1.000
_cell.angle_alpha   90.00
_cell.angle_beta   90.00
_cell.angle_gamma   90.00
#
_symmetry.space_group_name_H-M   'P 1'
#
loop_
_entity.id
_entity.type
_entity.pdbx_description
1 polymer ?
#
loop_
_entity_poly.entity_id
_entity_poly.type
_entity_poly.pdbx_seq_one_letter_code
_entity_poly.pdbx_strand_id
1 'polypeptide(L)'
;MRQPLSLPGTRARTALLLAMAAFALPIAARAQVVHHDFEDGTTQGWFGRGTAILAVTNEAAATGLNSLETTGRTAPWNGPGLDVMPVVQKDLLYQIRVSVRLIAGQATLQDTLRMTIERRVAGETADRFDSIAASATNGVTSGSWVTLQGSYRLTTDVTKLILYVESTGATTEYYIDDFRITEVVPDQSGFVCDFETDRNGGRFCFTAQDGSDRNWTPLGTAVLANVTEEAHGGTRSLRATGRTAVWQGPALNILGKMTRGFRYRMTVWAKLAAGEPDTSLRTTVERRLSGVTSFHTVIPNTPVTAGQWVRMSALFTMPGDADFLSLKVETATAATASFYIDDVALSYAPPVPIQTDIPSLKDVLAGSFTIGGAVDVGGIASARHNDLMRKHLDTITAEHSWKFAPIHPTEATYNFGPADTIANFARQNGLKMRGHTFVWHQQTPDWVFRDAGGVDLTPTPENKELVLQRLESHIRTVVPRYADVVTSW
;
A
#
# COMPACT_ATOMS: atom_id res chain seq x y z
N MET A 1 86.35 20.39 28.81
CA MET A 1 85.38 20.78 27.76
C MET A 1 84.01 20.29 28.23
N ARG A 2 83.23 21.17 28.88
CA ARG A 2 82.06 21.93 28.39
C ARG A 2 80.77 21.09 28.27
N GLN A 3 79.72 21.66 28.89
CA GLN A 3 78.35 21.22 29.17
C GLN A 3 77.58 20.51 28.03
N PRO A 4 76.46 19.81 28.34
CA PRO A 4 75.52 19.33 27.34
C PRO A 4 74.41 20.36 27.02
N LEU A 5 74.03 20.39 25.74
CA LEU A 5 72.97 21.18 25.13
C LEU A 5 71.83 20.25 24.67
N SER A 6 70.61 20.77 24.71
CA SER A 6 69.32 20.15 24.41
C SER A 6 68.92 20.18 22.93
N LEU A 7 68.32 19.06 22.45
CA LEU A 7 67.18 18.90 21.49
C LEU A 7 67.29 19.54 20.08
N PRO A 8 66.44 19.23 19.05
CA PRO A 8 65.13 18.54 19.06
C PRO A 8 64.87 17.52 17.93
N GLY A 9 63.71 16.85 18.01
CA GLY A 9 63.25 15.77 17.14
C GLY A 9 62.62 16.18 15.81
N THR A 10 62.46 15.16 14.95
CA THR A 10 61.81 15.25 13.63
C THR A 10 60.82 14.10 13.51
N ARG A 11 59.52 14.41 13.34
CA ARG A 11 58.46 13.45 13.05
C ARG A 11 58.41 13.17 11.55
N ALA A 12 58.47 11.89 11.18
CA ALA A 12 58.26 11.40 9.82
C ALA A 12 56.80 11.60 9.39
N ARG A 13 56.60 12.07 8.16
CA ARG A 13 55.30 12.18 7.48
C ARG A 13 55.00 10.86 6.77
N THR A 14 53.90 10.21 7.14
CA THR A 14 53.33 9.09 6.37
C THR A 14 52.25 9.65 5.44
N ALA A 15 52.50 9.60 4.14
CA ALA A 15 51.50 9.91 3.12
C ALA A 15 50.56 8.70 2.96
N LEU A 16 49.28 8.90 3.23
CA LEU A 16 48.23 7.90 3.00
C LEU A 16 47.58 8.20 1.64
N LEU A 17 47.85 7.37 0.64
CA LEU A 17 47.06 7.33 -0.60
C LEU A 17 45.65 6.83 -0.24
N LEU A 18 44.64 7.70 -0.33
CA LEU A 18 43.24 7.27 -0.33
C LEU A 18 42.87 6.82 -1.74
N ALA A 19 42.67 5.52 -1.92
CA ALA A 19 42.02 4.97 -3.10
C ALA A 19 40.55 5.43 -3.12
N MET A 20 40.15 6.23 -4.12
CA MET A 20 38.74 6.48 -4.41
C MET A 20 38.12 5.18 -4.91
N ALA A 21 37.45 4.44 -4.03
CA ALA A 21 36.44 3.49 -4.44
C ALA A 21 35.20 4.28 -4.91
N ALA A 22 35.05 4.42 -6.22
CA ALA A 22 33.79 4.85 -6.81
C ALA A 22 32.74 3.76 -6.53
N PHE A 23 32.00 3.93 -5.43
CA PHE A 23 30.78 3.17 -5.20
C PHE A 23 29.73 3.69 -6.20
N ALA A 24 29.62 3.01 -7.35
CA ALA A 24 28.36 3.00 -8.06
C ALA A 24 27.34 2.40 -7.08
N LEU A 25 26.43 3.22 -6.56
CA LEU A 25 25.31 2.75 -5.77
C LEU A 25 24.55 1.71 -6.60
N PRO A 26 24.26 0.52 -6.05
CA PRO A 26 23.47 -0.45 -6.78
C PRO A 26 22.08 0.15 -7.02
N ILE A 27 21.60 0.04 -8.26
CA ILE A 27 20.17 0.14 -8.58
C ILE A 27 19.48 -0.81 -7.59
N ALA A 28 18.70 -0.28 -6.65
CA ALA A 28 18.10 -1.07 -5.58
C ALA A 28 17.41 -2.29 -6.20
N ALA A 29 17.91 -3.47 -5.83
CA ALA A 29 17.44 -4.73 -6.38
C ALA A 29 15.94 -4.89 -6.10
N ARG A 30 15.20 -5.19 -7.17
CA ARG A 30 13.75 -5.43 -7.19
C ARG A 30 13.46 -6.73 -6.44
N ALA A 31 12.62 -6.70 -5.41
CA ALA A 31 12.08 -7.94 -4.86
C ALA A 31 10.98 -8.43 -5.81
N GLN A 32 11.34 -9.35 -6.71
CA GLN A 32 10.34 -10.12 -7.44
C GLN A 32 9.59 -10.97 -6.42
N VAL A 33 8.29 -10.74 -6.29
CA VAL A 33 7.45 -11.43 -5.29
C VAL A 33 6.80 -12.66 -5.91
N VAL A 34 6.51 -12.62 -7.22
CA VAL A 34 6.00 -13.76 -7.99
C VAL A 34 6.66 -13.81 -9.38
N HIS A 35 7.00 -15.01 -9.82
CA HIS A 35 7.37 -15.33 -11.20
C HIS A 35 6.72 -16.65 -11.61
N HIS A 36 5.85 -16.64 -12.61
CA HIS A 36 5.31 -17.86 -13.22
C HIS A 36 5.70 -17.86 -14.71
N ASP A 37 6.56 -18.80 -15.09
CA ASP A 37 7.04 -19.07 -16.45
C ASP A 37 6.57 -20.44 -16.97
N PHE A 38 5.81 -21.19 -16.16
CA PHE A 38 5.17 -22.46 -16.49
C PHE A 38 6.13 -23.60 -16.87
N GLU A 39 7.44 -23.43 -16.63
CA GLU A 39 8.47 -24.39 -17.03
C GLU A 39 8.50 -25.66 -16.16
N ASP A 40 7.83 -25.64 -15.01
CA ASP A 40 7.67 -26.81 -14.15
C ASP A 40 6.52 -27.75 -14.59
N GLY A 41 5.82 -27.40 -15.68
CA GLY A 41 4.69 -28.17 -16.22
C GLY A 41 3.41 -28.05 -15.39
N THR A 42 3.37 -27.19 -14.38
CA THR A 42 2.19 -26.93 -13.55
C THR A 42 1.56 -25.57 -13.86
N THR A 43 0.30 -25.38 -13.50
CA THR A 43 -0.35 -24.08 -13.65
C THR A 43 0.13 -23.04 -12.62
N GLN A 44 1.06 -23.38 -11.73
CA GLN A 44 1.63 -22.49 -10.70
C GLN A 44 0.57 -21.70 -9.91
N GLY A 45 -0.55 -22.37 -9.57
CA GLY A 45 -1.65 -21.80 -8.79
C GLY A 45 -2.72 -21.06 -9.59
N TRP A 46 -2.56 -20.92 -10.91
CA TRP A 46 -3.61 -20.41 -11.78
C TRP A 46 -4.76 -21.43 -11.91
N PHE A 47 -6.00 -20.93 -11.91
CA PHE A 47 -7.23 -21.71 -12.02
C PHE A 47 -8.17 -21.16 -13.10
N GLY A 48 -9.01 -22.04 -13.67
CA GLY A 48 -10.02 -21.64 -14.66
C GLY A 48 -11.14 -20.83 -14.02
N ARG A 49 -11.26 -19.54 -14.39
CA ARG A 49 -12.37 -18.68 -13.99
C ARG A 49 -13.54 -18.84 -14.96
N GLY A 50 -14.73 -19.11 -14.42
CA GLY A 50 -15.92 -19.38 -15.22
C GLY A 50 -15.82 -20.74 -15.90
N THR A 51 -16.07 -20.79 -17.21
CA THR A 51 -15.93 -22.03 -18.00
C THR A 51 -14.52 -22.25 -18.57
N ALA A 52 -13.57 -21.35 -18.28
CA ALA A 52 -12.23 -21.44 -18.85
C ALA A 52 -11.51 -22.72 -18.41
N ILE A 53 -10.84 -23.37 -19.35
CA ILE A 53 -10.02 -24.56 -19.14
C ILE A 53 -8.57 -24.15 -19.31
N LEU A 54 -7.71 -24.56 -18.37
CA LEU A 54 -6.29 -24.23 -18.37
C LEU A 54 -5.43 -25.47 -18.61
N ALA A 55 -4.42 -25.35 -19.46
CA ALA A 55 -3.43 -26.39 -19.69
C ALA A 55 -2.05 -25.76 -19.86
N VAL A 56 -1.01 -26.39 -19.31
CA VAL A 56 0.37 -26.02 -19.66
C VAL A 56 0.75 -26.72 -20.95
N THR A 57 1.33 -25.97 -21.88
CA THR A 57 1.66 -26.46 -23.23
C THR A 57 3.01 -25.94 -23.69
N ASN A 58 3.61 -26.63 -24.65
CA ASN A 58 4.83 -26.22 -25.34
C ASN A 58 4.57 -25.76 -26.79
N GLU A 59 3.31 -25.55 -27.18
CA GLU A 59 2.95 -25.07 -28.52
C GLU A 59 3.42 -23.64 -28.80
N ALA A 60 3.49 -22.82 -27.76
CA ALA A 60 4.01 -21.47 -27.81
C ALA A 60 4.55 -21.09 -26.43
N ALA A 61 5.65 -20.32 -26.40
CA ALA A 61 6.16 -19.68 -25.19
C ALA A 61 6.74 -18.30 -25.52
N ALA A 62 6.60 -17.34 -24.59
CA ALA A 62 7.24 -16.03 -24.65
C ALA A 62 8.68 -16.11 -24.15
N THR A 63 8.90 -16.94 -23.14
CA THR A 63 10.20 -17.30 -22.58
C THR A 63 10.26 -18.81 -22.38
N GLY A 64 11.45 -19.42 -22.46
CA GLY A 64 11.57 -20.86 -22.22
C GLY A 64 10.85 -21.72 -23.27
N LEU A 65 10.19 -22.78 -22.81
CA LEU A 65 9.55 -23.82 -23.63
C LEU A 65 8.04 -23.91 -23.40
N ASN A 66 7.53 -23.49 -22.25
CA ASN A 66 6.14 -23.71 -21.86
C ASN A 66 5.36 -22.40 -21.70
N SER A 67 4.04 -22.46 -21.81
CA SER A 67 3.14 -21.38 -21.40
C SER A 67 1.80 -21.95 -20.92
N LEU A 68 0.94 -21.10 -20.36
CA LEU A 68 -0.40 -21.48 -19.92
C LEU A 68 -1.44 -21.13 -20.98
N GLU A 69 -2.03 -22.16 -21.56
CA GLU A 69 -3.15 -22.09 -22.51
C GLU A 69 -4.47 -21.89 -21.77
N THR A 70 -5.35 -21.04 -22.33
CA THR A 70 -6.72 -20.82 -21.87
C THR A 70 -7.71 -21.07 -23.01
N THR A 71 -8.56 -22.08 -22.86
CA THR A 71 -9.62 -22.47 -23.82
C THR A 71 -11.00 -22.56 -23.17
N GLY A 72 -12.04 -22.89 -23.94
CA GLY A 72 -13.38 -23.22 -23.41
C GLY A 72 -14.13 -22.02 -22.82
N ARG A 73 -13.72 -20.79 -23.16
CA ARG A 73 -14.37 -19.56 -22.71
C ARG A 73 -15.73 -19.37 -23.38
N THR A 74 -16.73 -18.94 -22.59
CA THR A 74 -18.11 -18.70 -23.05
C THR A 74 -18.64 -17.31 -22.69
N ALA A 75 -17.87 -16.53 -21.94
CA ALA A 75 -18.21 -15.17 -21.54
C ALA A 75 -16.93 -14.30 -21.43
N PRO A 76 -17.03 -12.97 -21.62
CA PRO A 76 -15.87 -12.07 -21.61
C PRO A 76 -15.01 -12.16 -20.33
N TRP A 77 -15.65 -12.35 -19.17
CA TRP A 77 -14.99 -12.42 -17.87
C TRP A 77 -14.36 -13.78 -17.55
N ASN A 78 -14.57 -14.82 -18.38
CA ASN A 78 -13.90 -16.11 -18.22
C ASN A 78 -12.42 -15.95 -18.56
N GLY A 79 -11.55 -16.77 -17.98
CA GLY A 79 -10.11 -16.75 -18.26
C GLY A 79 -9.28 -17.41 -17.15
N PRO A 80 -7.94 -17.28 -17.19
CA PRO A 80 -7.10 -17.73 -16.09
C PRO A 80 -7.21 -16.74 -14.92
N GLY A 81 -7.46 -17.26 -13.72
CA GLY A 81 -7.47 -16.51 -12.46
C GLY A 81 -6.35 -16.97 -11.51
N LEU A 82 -5.87 -16.05 -10.68
CA LEU A 82 -4.84 -16.29 -9.66
C LEU A 82 -5.23 -15.57 -8.37
N ASP A 83 -5.19 -16.28 -7.24
CA ASP A 83 -5.30 -15.65 -5.93
C ASP A 83 -3.99 -14.93 -5.59
N VAL A 84 -4.04 -13.60 -5.60
CA VAL A 84 -2.86 -12.74 -5.33
C VAL A 84 -2.90 -12.14 -3.93
N MET A 85 -3.87 -12.52 -3.12
CA MET A 85 -4.00 -12.08 -1.73
C MET A 85 -2.78 -12.43 -0.85
N PRO A 86 -2.08 -13.58 -1.02
CA PRO A 86 -0.89 -13.89 -0.25
C PRO A 86 0.33 -13.00 -0.55
N VAL A 87 0.32 -12.31 -1.70
CA VAL A 87 1.50 -11.60 -2.24
C VAL A 87 1.31 -10.09 -2.31
N VAL A 88 0.10 -9.62 -2.64
CA VAL A 88 -0.24 -8.20 -2.71
C VAL A 88 -0.68 -7.71 -1.34
N GLN A 89 0.19 -6.96 -0.67
CA GLN A 89 -0.09 -6.39 0.64
C GLN A 89 -0.70 -5.00 0.53
N LYS A 90 -1.56 -4.67 1.49
CA LYS A 90 -2.15 -3.34 1.64
C LYS A 90 -1.05 -2.28 1.77
N ASP A 91 -1.27 -1.15 1.10
CA ASP A 91 -0.40 0.04 1.05
C ASP A 91 0.98 -0.12 0.39
N LEU A 92 1.30 -1.31 -0.15
CA LEU A 92 2.43 -1.49 -1.05
C LEU A 92 2.02 -1.24 -2.51
N LEU A 93 2.95 -0.75 -3.33
CA LEU A 93 2.72 -0.58 -4.77
C LEU A 93 3.41 -1.72 -5.50
N TYR A 94 2.71 -2.34 -6.45
CA TYR A 94 3.22 -3.43 -7.25
C TYR A 94 3.16 -3.08 -8.74
N GLN A 95 4.15 -3.54 -9.49
CA GLN A 95 4.11 -3.61 -10.93
C GLN A 95 3.78 -5.05 -11.33
N ILE A 96 2.72 -5.20 -12.11
CA ILE A 96 2.22 -6.51 -12.55
C ILE A 96 2.33 -6.57 -14.06
N ARG A 97 2.91 -7.67 -14.58
CA ARG A 97 3.03 -7.91 -16.02
C ARG A 97 2.72 -9.36 -16.37
N VAL A 98 2.22 -9.55 -17.59
CA VAL A 98 2.00 -10.85 -18.22
C VAL A 98 2.21 -10.73 -19.73
N SER A 99 2.89 -11.69 -20.33
CA SER A 99 2.94 -11.81 -21.79
C SER A 99 1.74 -12.62 -22.27
N VAL A 100 1.06 -12.14 -23.31
CA VAL A 100 -0.15 -12.75 -23.87
C VAL A 100 -0.02 -12.92 -25.38
N ARG A 101 -0.67 -13.96 -25.92
CA ARG A 101 -0.73 -14.24 -27.36
C ARG A 101 -2.01 -15.01 -27.69
N LEU A 102 -2.65 -14.73 -28.82
CA LEU A 102 -3.84 -15.49 -29.24
C LEU A 102 -3.45 -16.89 -29.73
N ILE A 103 -4.34 -17.87 -29.57
CA ILE A 103 -4.18 -19.18 -30.21
C ILE A 103 -4.35 -19.04 -31.72
N ALA A 104 -3.69 -19.90 -32.50
CA ALA A 104 -3.84 -19.93 -33.95
C ALA A 104 -5.33 -20.09 -34.34
N GLY A 105 -5.80 -19.28 -35.29
CA GLY A 105 -7.21 -19.30 -35.72
C GLY A 105 -8.18 -18.47 -34.88
N GLN A 106 -7.76 -17.92 -33.73
CA GLN A 106 -8.61 -17.11 -32.84
C GLN A 106 -8.63 -15.60 -33.15
N ALA A 107 -8.05 -15.17 -34.28
CA ALA A 107 -7.91 -13.76 -34.59
C ALA A 107 -9.27 -13.11 -34.93
N THR A 108 -9.81 -12.30 -34.03
CA THR A 108 -10.90 -11.36 -34.32
C THR A 108 -10.34 -9.93 -34.31
N LEU A 109 -10.68 -9.15 -35.33
CA LEU A 109 -10.16 -7.78 -35.51
C LEU A 109 -10.75 -6.76 -34.52
N GLN A 110 -11.22 -7.16 -33.33
CA GLN A 110 -11.72 -6.24 -32.30
C GLN A 110 -11.44 -6.66 -30.85
N ASP A 111 -10.96 -7.88 -30.57
CA ASP A 111 -10.79 -8.33 -29.19
C ASP A 111 -9.60 -7.68 -28.49
N THR A 112 -9.78 -7.37 -27.20
CA THR A 112 -8.72 -6.85 -26.32
C THR A 112 -8.54 -7.77 -25.13
N LEU A 113 -7.28 -8.07 -24.79
CA LEU A 113 -6.92 -8.78 -23.58
C LEU A 113 -6.62 -7.80 -22.45
N ARG A 114 -7.09 -8.10 -21.24
CA ARG A 114 -6.99 -7.23 -20.07
C ARG A 114 -6.57 -8.00 -18.84
N MET A 115 -5.76 -7.36 -18.00
CA MET A 115 -5.54 -7.78 -16.61
C MET A 115 -6.48 -6.98 -15.70
N THR A 116 -7.26 -7.70 -14.90
CA THR A 116 -8.22 -7.12 -13.97
C THR A 116 -8.06 -7.77 -12.60
N ILE A 117 -8.24 -6.99 -11.53
CA ILE A 117 -8.35 -7.49 -10.16
C ILE A 117 -9.83 -7.46 -9.77
N GLU A 118 -10.34 -8.62 -9.38
CA GLU A 118 -11.59 -8.74 -8.64
C GLU A 118 -11.28 -8.72 -7.15
N ARG A 119 -11.85 -7.76 -6.43
CA ARG A 119 -11.68 -7.65 -4.98
C ARG A 119 -13.01 -7.51 -4.26
N ARG A 120 -13.09 -8.06 -3.06
CA ARG A 120 -14.19 -7.80 -2.12
C ARG A 120 -13.64 -7.04 -0.93
N VAL A 121 -14.10 -5.81 -0.72
CA VAL A 121 -13.73 -5.00 0.45
C VAL A 121 -14.27 -5.68 1.72
N ALA A 122 -13.50 -5.66 2.80
CA ALA A 122 -13.96 -6.17 4.09
C ALA A 122 -15.27 -5.48 4.52
N GLY A 123 -16.27 -6.28 4.90
CA GLY A 123 -17.61 -5.79 5.24
C GLY A 123 -18.56 -5.57 4.06
N GLU A 124 -18.10 -5.68 2.80
CA GLU A 124 -18.94 -5.56 1.61
C GLU A 124 -19.34 -6.93 1.04
N THR A 125 -20.52 -7.00 0.44
CA THR A 125 -21.01 -8.21 -0.26
C THR A 125 -20.71 -8.16 -1.77
N ALA A 126 -20.66 -6.97 -2.35
CA ALA A 126 -20.37 -6.78 -3.78
C ALA A 126 -18.86 -6.90 -4.07
N ASP A 127 -18.53 -7.59 -5.17
CA ASP A 127 -17.18 -7.53 -5.75
C ASP A 127 -16.99 -6.20 -6.48
N ARG A 128 -15.76 -5.69 -6.46
CA ARG A 128 -15.29 -4.54 -7.21
C ARG A 128 -14.20 -4.98 -8.18
N PHE A 129 -14.10 -4.29 -9.31
CA PHE A 129 -13.19 -4.67 -10.39
C PHE A 129 -12.27 -3.51 -10.70
N ASP A 130 -10.97 -3.72 -10.49
CA ASP A 130 -9.93 -2.74 -10.77
C ASP A 130 -9.18 -3.16 -12.04
N SER A 131 -9.21 -2.34 -13.09
CA SER A 131 -8.42 -2.60 -14.29
C SER A 131 -6.94 -2.28 -14.04
N ILE A 132 -6.05 -3.20 -14.39
CA ILE A 132 -4.59 -3.01 -14.27
C ILE A 132 -4.01 -2.53 -15.61
N ALA A 133 -4.27 -3.29 -16.68
CA ALA A 133 -3.74 -3.03 -18.01
C ALA A 133 -4.62 -3.68 -19.08
N ALA A 134 -4.61 -3.11 -20.29
CA ALA A 134 -5.30 -3.67 -21.45
C ALA A 134 -4.39 -3.56 -22.68
N SER A 135 -4.51 -4.51 -23.60
CA SER A 135 -3.92 -4.36 -24.93
C SER A 135 -4.60 -3.20 -25.67
N ALA A 136 -3.91 -2.64 -26.67
CA ALA A 136 -4.61 -1.85 -27.68
C ALA A 136 -5.69 -2.70 -28.37
N THR A 137 -6.70 -2.06 -28.96
CA THR A 137 -7.62 -2.73 -29.90
C THR A 137 -6.80 -3.38 -31.00
N ASN A 138 -6.99 -4.68 -31.22
CA ASN A 138 -6.20 -5.49 -32.17
C ASN A 138 -4.72 -5.58 -31.84
N GLY A 139 -4.36 -5.24 -30.60
CA GLY A 139 -2.99 -5.20 -30.14
C GLY A 139 -2.38 -6.58 -29.96
N VAL A 140 -3.19 -7.64 -29.82
CA VAL A 140 -2.73 -9.03 -29.63
C VAL A 140 -3.12 -9.88 -30.83
N THR A 141 -2.16 -10.64 -31.35
CA THR A 141 -2.35 -11.55 -32.49
C THR A 141 -1.87 -12.95 -32.13
N SER A 142 -2.04 -13.92 -33.02
CA SER A 142 -1.46 -15.26 -32.87
C SER A 142 0.00 -15.35 -33.33
N GLY A 143 0.52 -14.30 -33.99
CA GLY A 143 1.87 -14.29 -34.56
C GLY A 143 2.96 -13.73 -33.64
N SER A 144 2.59 -12.98 -32.60
CA SER A 144 3.54 -12.36 -31.69
C SER A 144 3.00 -12.23 -30.26
N TRP A 145 3.93 -12.28 -29.31
CA TRP A 145 3.64 -12.03 -27.90
C TRP A 145 3.57 -10.54 -27.60
N VAL A 146 2.67 -10.17 -26.70
CA VAL A 146 2.45 -8.80 -26.24
C VAL A 146 2.51 -8.79 -24.72
N THR A 147 3.27 -7.88 -24.12
CA THR A 147 3.30 -7.76 -22.66
C THR A 147 2.28 -6.74 -22.21
N LEU A 148 1.29 -7.20 -21.44
CA LEU A 148 0.41 -6.33 -20.65
C LEU A 148 1.13 -5.95 -19.36
N GLN A 149 1.10 -4.68 -18.98
CA GLN A 149 1.77 -4.22 -17.78
C GLN A 149 1.04 -3.02 -17.16
N GLY A 150 0.86 -3.06 -15.84
CA GLY A 150 0.28 -1.96 -15.08
C GLY A 150 0.75 -1.93 -13.64
N SER A 151 0.35 -0.90 -12.90
CA SER A 151 0.64 -0.77 -11.47
C SER A 151 -0.62 -1.02 -10.65
N TYR A 152 -0.49 -1.71 -9.53
CA TYR A 152 -1.59 -2.01 -8.62
C TYR A 152 -1.23 -1.71 -7.17
N ARG A 153 -2.18 -1.15 -6.43
CA ARG A 153 -2.06 -0.95 -4.98
C ARG A 153 -3.38 -1.23 -4.31
N LEU A 154 -3.34 -2.13 -3.35
CA LEU A 154 -4.44 -2.40 -2.46
C LEU A 154 -4.50 -1.32 -1.35
N THR A 155 -5.60 -0.57 -1.27
CA THR A 155 -5.76 0.53 -0.29
C THR A 155 -6.78 0.23 0.81
N THR A 156 -7.54 -0.85 0.65
CA THR A 156 -8.57 -1.30 1.59
C THR A 156 -8.25 -2.71 2.06
N ASP A 157 -8.70 -3.06 3.26
CA ASP A 157 -8.73 -4.46 3.65
C ASP A 157 -9.75 -5.19 2.76
N VAL A 158 -9.40 -6.40 2.30
CA VAL A 158 -10.20 -7.19 1.37
C VAL A 158 -10.30 -8.62 1.86
N THR A 159 -11.40 -9.29 1.56
CA THR A 159 -11.63 -10.71 1.88
C THR A 159 -11.44 -11.62 0.66
N LYS A 160 -11.18 -11.02 -0.51
CA LYS A 160 -10.95 -11.69 -1.79
C LYS A 160 -10.08 -10.77 -2.65
N LEU A 161 -9.06 -11.33 -3.29
CA LEU A 161 -8.21 -10.60 -4.24
C LEU A 161 -7.74 -11.53 -5.37
N ILE A 162 -8.52 -11.59 -6.44
CA ILE A 162 -8.24 -12.45 -7.60
C ILE A 162 -7.77 -11.58 -8.76
N LEU A 163 -6.54 -11.82 -9.22
CA LEU A 163 -6.10 -11.32 -10.53
C LEU A 163 -6.61 -12.27 -11.61
N TYR A 164 -7.10 -11.75 -12.71
CA TYR A 164 -7.46 -12.58 -13.85
C TYR A 164 -7.17 -11.87 -15.18
N VAL A 165 -6.93 -12.67 -16.21
CA VAL A 165 -6.85 -12.19 -17.59
C VAL A 165 -8.18 -12.43 -18.27
N GLU A 166 -8.73 -11.41 -18.91
CA GLU A 166 -10.03 -11.46 -19.59
C GLU A 166 -9.93 -10.92 -21.01
N SER A 167 -10.90 -11.27 -21.85
CA SER A 167 -11.01 -10.74 -23.22
C SER A 167 -12.39 -10.16 -23.44
N THR A 168 -12.50 -9.08 -24.22
CA THR A 168 -13.80 -8.56 -24.68
C THR A 168 -14.59 -9.58 -25.49
N GLY A 169 -13.90 -10.49 -26.19
CA GLY A 169 -14.54 -11.60 -26.89
C GLY A 169 -14.85 -12.75 -25.94
N ALA A 170 -16.08 -13.23 -25.99
CA ALA A 170 -16.57 -14.28 -25.10
C ALA A 170 -15.90 -15.65 -25.32
N THR A 171 -15.43 -15.90 -26.54
CA THR A 171 -14.84 -17.18 -26.97
C THR A 171 -13.38 -17.07 -27.38
N THR A 172 -12.74 -15.89 -27.23
CA THR A 172 -11.31 -15.71 -27.57
C THR A 172 -10.45 -16.65 -26.74
N GLU A 173 -9.60 -17.45 -27.35
CA GLU A 173 -8.66 -18.33 -26.65
C GLU A 173 -7.22 -17.84 -26.82
N TYR A 174 -6.41 -17.99 -25.78
CA TYR A 174 -5.10 -17.33 -25.70
C TYR A 174 -4.15 -18.02 -24.73
N TYR A 175 -2.87 -17.75 -24.91
CA TYR A 175 -1.78 -18.12 -24.02
C TYR A 175 -1.43 -16.96 -23.09
N ILE A 176 -0.97 -17.30 -21.89
CA ILE A 176 -0.24 -16.38 -21.00
C ILE A 176 1.14 -16.97 -20.63
N ASP A 177 2.15 -16.11 -20.49
CA ASP A 177 3.52 -16.49 -20.12
C ASP A 177 4.28 -15.33 -19.42
N ASP A 178 5.43 -15.61 -18.81
CA ASP A 178 6.32 -14.69 -18.08
C ASP A 178 5.57 -13.72 -17.15
N PHE A 179 4.66 -14.27 -16.34
CA PHE A 179 3.89 -13.50 -15.37
C PHE A 179 4.77 -13.07 -14.20
N ARG A 180 4.71 -11.79 -13.84
CA ARG A 180 5.49 -11.25 -12.71
C ARG A 180 4.68 -10.27 -11.89
N ILE A 181 4.83 -10.38 -10.57
CA ILE A 181 4.49 -9.34 -9.60
C ILE A 181 5.79 -8.86 -8.96
N THR A 182 6.08 -7.57 -9.11
CA THR A 182 7.26 -6.92 -8.54
C THR A 182 6.82 -5.83 -7.59
N GLU A 183 7.31 -5.83 -6.35
CA GLU A 183 7.09 -4.68 -5.46
C GLU A 183 7.86 -3.47 -6.00
N VAL A 184 7.18 -2.35 -6.17
CA VAL A 184 7.81 -1.08 -6.47
C VAL A 184 8.42 -0.55 -5.17
N VAL A 185 9.69 -0.15 -5.20
CA VAL A 185 10.35 0.52 -4.08
C VAL A 185 10.51 2.00 -4.45
N PRO A 186 10.07 2.95 -3.62
CA PRO A 186 10.19 4.37 -3.93
C PRO A 186 11.65 4.82 -3.83
N ASP A 187 11.96 5.99 -4.40
CA ASP A 187 13.18 6.70 -4.03
C ASP A 187 13.12 7.04 -2.53
N GLN A 188 13.95 6.37 -1.73
CA GLN A 188 14.04 6.56 -0.28
C GLN A 188 15.06 7.63 0.11
N SER A 189 15.77 8.23 -0.86
CA SER A 189 16.85 9.18 -0.59
C SER A 189 16.37 10.44 0.13
N GLY A 190 15.11 10.84 -0.08
CA GLY A 190 14.54 12.04 0.55
C GLY A 190 15.37 13.30 0.25
N PHE A 191 15.30 14.27 1.16
CA PHE A 191 16.23 15.40 1.24
C PHE A 191 16.15 16.11 2.60
N VAL A 192 17.18 16.90 2.91
CA VAL A 192 17.20 17.88 3.99
C VAL A 192 17.74 19.20 3.42
N CYS A 193 17.10 20.32 3.73
CA CYS A 193 17.59 21.67 3.44
C CYS A 193 17.74 22.42 4.77
N ASP A 194 18.98 22.62 5.21
CA ASP A 194 19.36 23.36 6.41
C ASP A 194 19.82 24.80 6.10
N PHE A 195 19.86 25.16 4.81
CA PHE A 195 20.25 26.49 4.32
C PHE A 195 21.68 26.93 4.70
N GLU A 196 22.54 26.00 5.08
CA GLU A 196 23.95 26.29 5.34
C GLU A 196 24.74 26.47 4.04
N THR A 197 25.93 27.07 4.13
CA THR A 197 26.64 27.58 2.94
C THR A 197 26.96 26.51 1.88
N ASP A 198 26.28 26.63 0.75
CA ASP A 198 26.48 25.91 -0.51
C ASP A 198 26.85 26.87 -1.66
N ARG A 199 26.99 26.37 -2.90
CA ARG A 199 27.31 27.18 -4.10
C ARG A 199 26.26 28.26 -4.46
N ASN A 200 25.06 28.19 -3.90
CA ASN A 200 23.91 29.05 -4.22
C ASN A 200 23.53 30.01 -3.08
N GLY A 201 24.47 30.28 -2.18
CA GLY A 201 24.26 31.15 -1.02
C GLY A 201 23.36 30.52 0.03
N GLY A 202 23.41 29.19 0.17
CA GLY A 202 22.65 28.41 1.15
C GLY A 202 21.18 28.23 0.76
N ARG A 203 20.84 28.22 -0.53
CA ARG A 203 19.46 27.98 -1.02
C ARG A 203 19.30 26.64 -1.72
N PHE A 204 20.36 25.85 -1.80
CA PHE A 204 20.37 24.56 -2.46
C PHE A 204 19.92 23.45 -1.51
N CYS A 205 19.07 22.55 -2.02
CA CYS A 205 18.50 21.46 -1.25
C CYS A 205 19.07 20.10 -1.64
N PHE A 206 18.95 19.76 -2.92
CA PHE A 206 19.44 18.50 -3.47
C PHE A 206 19.68 18.62 -4.97
N THR A 207 20.56 17.76 -5.49
CA THR A 207 20.75 17.58 -6.94
C THR A 207 19.78 16.51 -7.44
N ALA A 208 19.02 16.82 -8.49
CA ALA A 208 18.11 15.89 -9.14
C ALA A 208 18.88 14.81 -9.93
N GLN A 209 18.18 13.75 -10.33
CA GLN A 209 18.79 12.63 -11.06
C GLN A 209 19.40 13.04 -12.42
N ASP A 210 18.89 14.12 -13.02
CA ASP A 210 19.42 14.72 -14.25
C ASP A 210 20.66 15.59 -14.02
N GLY A 211 21.16 15.67 -12.79
CA GLY A 211 22.31 16.50 -12.41
C GLY A 211 21.97 17.97 -12.17
N SER A 212 20.70 18.39 -12.30
CA SER A 212 20.29 19.76 -12.03
C SER A 212 20.09 20.03 -10.54
N ASP A 213 20.56 21.19 -10.09
CA ASP A 213 20.38 21.64 -8.71
C ASP A 213 18.93 22.11 -8.47
N ARG A 214 18.30 21.65 -7.38
CA ARG A 214 16.97 22.09 -6.96
C ARG A 214 17.09 23.13 -5.85
N ASN A 215 16.78 24.38 -6.22
CA ASN A 215 16.80 25.54 -5.33
C ASN A 215 15.38 25.99 -4.96
N TRP A 216 15.26 26.67 -3.82
CA TRP A 216 14.04 27.38 -3.44
C TRP A 216 13.80 28.61 -4.30
N THR A 217 12.55 28.82 -4.71
CA THR A 217 12.13 29.95 -5.56
C THR A 217 10.94 30.70 -4.95
N PRO A 218 10.87 32.03 -5.14
CA PRO A 218 9.71 32.81 -4.68
C PRO A 218 8.46 32.51 -5.52
N LEU A 219 7.31 32.47 -4.86
CA LEU A 219 6.00 32.52 -5.51
C LEU A 219 5.41 33.93 -5.49
N GLY A 220 4.94 34.41 -6.64
CA GLY A 220 4.31 35.73 -6.77
C GLY A 220 5.31 36.85 -6.47
N THR A 221 4.92 37.82 -5.63
CA THR A 221 5.77 38.96 -5.26
C THR A 221 6.73 38.67 -4.11
N ALA A 222 6.72 37.44 -3.57
CA ALA A 222 7.59 37.09 -2.46
C ALA A 222 9.07 37.30 -2.81
N VAL A 223 9.86 37.69 -1.81
CA VAL A 223 11.31 37.81 -1.90
C VAL A 223 11.93 36.81 -0.93
N LEU A 224 12.84 35.97 -1.45
CA LEU A 224 13.53 34.97 -0.65
C LEU A 224 14.99 35.37 -0.41
N ALA A 225 15.39 35.39 0.86
CA ALA A 225 16.76 35.64 1.27
C ALA A 225 17.23 34.55 2.23
N ASN A 226 18.41 33.98 1.98
CA ASN A 226 19.13 33.24 2.99
C ASN A 226 19.78 34.27 3.93
N VAL A 227 19.49 34.15 5.22
CA VAL A 227 19.85 35.15 6.22
C VAL A 227 20.44 34.51 7.46
N THR A 228 21.14 35.31 8.27
CA THR A 228 21.73 34.91 9.55
C THR A 228 21.06 35.57 10.75
N GLU A 229 19.98 36.34 10.56
CA GLU A 229 19.32 37.05 11.67
C GLU A 229 18.50 36.11 12.55
N GLU A 230 17.99 35.04 11.96
CA GLU A 230 17.24 33.97 12.60
C GLU A 230 17.69 32.65 12.00
N ALA A 231 17.85 31.63 12.84
CA ALA A 231 18.12 30.26 12.43
C ALA A 231 17.53 29.32 13.50
N HIS A 232 16.99 28.19 13.08
CA HIS A 232 16.61 27.11 13.98
C HIS A 232 17.82 26.20 14.21
N GLY A 233 18.36 25.68 13.11
CA GLY A 233 19.61 24.92 13.07
C GLY A 233 20.76 25.79 12.55
N GLY A 234 22.00 25.45 12.88
CA GLY A 234 23.17 26.12 12.30
C GLY A 234 23.21 27.64 12.51
N THR A 235 23.44 28.38 11.43
CA THR A 235 23.62 29.83 11.41
C THR A 235 22.71 30.56 10.43
N ARG A 236 21.97 29.84 9.58
CA ARG A 236 21.18 30.42 8.49
C ARG A 236 19.76 29.88 8.46
N SER A 237 18.87 30.67 7.87
CA SER A 237 17.53 30.21 7.48
C SER A 237 17.05 30.95 6.22
N LEU A 238 15.93 30.50 5.65
CA LEU A 238 15.33 31.14 4.50
C LEU A 238 14.18 32.07 4.94
N ARG A 239 14.36 33.38 4.75
CA ARG A 239 13.33 34.39 4.99
C ARG A 239 12.49 34.64 3.74
N ALA A 240 11.17 34.71 3.90
CA ALA A 240 10.21 35.15 2.89
C ALA A 240 9.55 36.48 3.30
N THR A 241 9.70 37.52 2.47
CA THR A 241 9.09 38.86 2.64
C THR A 241 8.39 39.31 1.35
N GLY A 242 7.85 40.53 1.30
CA GLY A 242 7.26 41.10 0.06
C GLY A 242 5.97 40.41 -0.39
N ARG A 243 5.34 39.65 0.50
CA ARG A 243 4.12 38.90 0.23
C ARG A 243 2.91 39.83 0.22
N THR A 244 1.98 39.55 -0.68
CA THR A 244 0.73 40.29 -0.91
C THR A 244 -0.49 39.36 -0.95
N ALA A 245 -0.30 38.04 -0.92
CA ALA A 245 -1.37 37.05 -0.90
C ALA A 245 -0.95 35.80 -0.12
N VAL A 246 -1.94 35.11 0.46
CA VAL A 246 -1.72 33.95 1.36
C VAL A 246 -0.92 32.81 0.73
N TRP A 247 -1.06 32.60 -0.58
CA TRP A 247 -0.39 31.53 -1.34
C TRP A 247 1.07 31.85 -1.73
N GLN A 248 1.51 33.10 -1.56
CA GLN A 248 2.87 33.50 -1.86
C GLN A 248 3.81 33.02 -0.76
N GLY A 249 5.06 32.73 -1.10
CA GLY A 249 6.03 32.15 -0.18
C GLY A 249 7.14 31.38 -0.90
N PRO A 250 7.98 30.64 -0.17
CA PRO A 250 9.01 29.80 -0.76
C PRO A 250 8.42 28.52 -1.37
N ALA A 251 8.92 28.14 -2.54
CA ALA A 251 8.60 26.89 -3.20
C ALA A 251 9.84 26.10 -3.62
N LEU A 252 9.74 24.78 -3.64
CA LEU A 252 10.82 23.87 -4.01
C LEU A 252 10.30 22.81 -4.97
N ASN A 253 10.96 22.64 -6.12
CA ASN A 253 10.66 21.53 -7.02
C ASN A 253 11.19 20.22 -6.40
N ILE A 254 10.26 19.33 -6.07
CA ILE A 254 10.50 18.04 -5.41
C ILE A 254 10.19 16.85 -6.34
N LEU A 255 10.13 17.09 -7.65
CA LEU A 255 9.93 16.04 -8.65
C LEU A 255 11.02 14.97 -8.50
N GLY A 256 10.63 13.70 -8.54
CA GLY A 256 11.51 12.55 -8.33
C GLY A 256 11.73 12.16 -6.86
N LYS A 257 11.36 13.01 -5.90
CA LYS A 257 11.51 12.72 -4.45
C LYS A 257 10.29 12.07 -3.81
N MET A 258 9.18 12.03 -4.55
CA MET A 258 7.95 11.37 -4.10
C MET A 258 7.40 10.51 -5.21
N THR A 259 7.36 9.21 -4.96
CA THR A 259 6.74 8.22 -5.83
C THR A 259 5.27 8.03 -5.44
N ARG A 260 4.38 7.99 -6.45
CA ARG A 260 2.96 7.65 -6.30
C ARG A 260 2.76 6.49 -5.34
N GLY A 261 1.75 6.61 -4.49
CA GLY A 261 1.41 5.65 -3.46
C GLY A 261 2.28 5.77 -2.21
N PHE A 262 3.57 6.02 -2.29
CA PHE A 262 4.39 5.95 -1.09
C PHE A 262 4.09 7.07 -0.09
N ARG A 263 4.25 6.73 1.19
CA ARG A 263 4.06 7.64 2.32
C ARG A 263 5.40 8.26 2.68
N TYR A 264 5.40 9.56 2.89
CA TYR A 264 6.57 10.33 3.26
C TYR A 264 6.28 11.17 4.48
N ARG A 265 7.27 11.38 5.33
CA ARG A 265 7.23 12.38 6.39
C ARG A 265 7.83 13.68 5.87
N MET A 266 7.04 14.75 5.96
CA MET A 266 7.50 16.11 5.75
C MET A 266 7.72 16.79 7.10
N THR A 267 8.80 17.55 7.23
CA THR A 267 9.01 18.48 8.34
C THR A 267 9.51 19.82 7.83
N VAL A 268 9.02 20.90 8.44
CA VAL A 268 9.48 22.28 8.21
C VAL A 268 9.57 22.95 9.57
N TRP A 269 10.68 23.57 9.91
CA TRP A 269 10.72 24.52 11.01
C TRP A 269 10.33 25.90 10.49
N ALA A 270 9.45 26.59 11.20
CA ALA A 270 8.97 27.91 10.79
C ALA A 270 8.84 28.86 11.98
N LYS A 271 9.04 30.15 11.73
CA LYS A 271 8.90 31.25 12.69
C LYS A 271 8.40 32.49 11.97
N LEU A 272 7.47 33.25 12.53
CA LEU A 272 7.06 34.53 11.96
C LEU A 272 8.14 35.60 12.19
N ALA A 273 8.21 36.61 11.33
CA ALA A 273 9.07 37.75 11.56
C ALA A 273 8.62 38.56 12.78
N ALA A 274 9.57 39.23 13.45
CA ALA A 274 9.28 40.06 14.60
C ALA A 274 8.22 41.14 14.25
N GLY A 275 7.19 41.25 15.08
CA GLY A 275 6.08 42.20 14.89
C GLY A 275 4.92 41.68 14.03
N GLU A 276 5.05 40.51 13.40
CA GLU A 276 3.93 39.89 12.68
C GLU A 276 2.92 39.28 13.67
N PRO A 277 1.60 39.41 13.41
CA PRO A 277 0.58 38.79 14.25
C PRO A 277 0.60 37.27 14.10
N ASP A 278 0.30 36.56 15.19
CA ASP A 278 0.18 35.11 15.20
C ASP A 278 -0.78 34.63 14.09
N THR A 279 -0.35 33.61 13.36
CA THR A 279 -1.12 33.03 12.27
C THR A 279 -0.81 31.55 12.15
N SER A 280 -1.39 30.89 11.15
CA SER A 280 -1.03 29.51 10.83
C SER A 280 -0.28 29.45 9.52
N LEU A 281 0.75 28.61 9.45
CA LEU A 281 1.39 28.22 8.21
C LEU A 281 0.93 26.82 7.84
N ARG A 282 0.97 26.51 6.54
CA ARG A 282 0.74 25.18 6.00
C ARG A 282 1.77 24.87 4.92
N THR A 283 1.84 23.60 4.56
CA THR A 283 2.66 23.15 3.44
C THR A 283 1.78 22.47 2.42
N THR A 284 1.87 22.92 1.16
CA THR A 284 1.07 22.41 0.05
C THR A 284 1.99 21.86 -1.04
N VAL A 285 1.60 20.75 -1.65
CA VAL A 285 2.23 20.23 -2.85
C VAL A 285 1.34 20.52 -4.05
N GLU A 286 1.88 21.28 -4.99
CA GLU A 286 1.33 21.42 -6.33
C GLU A 286 1.80 20.24 -7.18
N ARG A 287 0.84 19.52 -7.74
CA ARG A 287 1.07 18.41 -8.65
C ARG A 287 0.47 18.74 -10.00
N ARG A 288 1.25 18.58 -11.06
CA ARG A 288 0.74 18.62 -12.44
C ARG A 288 1.03 17.30 -13.16
N LEU A 289 0.06 16.82 -13.90
CA LEU A 289 0.17 15.64 -14.76
C LEU A 289 -0.65 15.89 -16.03
N SER A 290 -0.04 15.76 -17.20
CA SER A 290 -0.74 15.90 -18.49
C SER A 290 -1.60 17.18 -18.61
N GLY A 291 -1.07 18.32 -18.12
CA GLY A 291 -1.76 19.62 -18.15
C GLY A 291 -2.79 19.85 -17.02
N VAL A 292 -3.10 18.85 -16.20
CA VAL A 292 -4.02 19.00 -15.05
C VAL A 292 -3.25 19.41 -13.81
N THR A 293 -3.68 20.49 -13.15
CA THR A 293 -3.08 20.98 -11.89
C THR A 293 -3.94 20.62 -10.69
N SER A 294 -3.30 20.16 -9.63
CA SER A 294 -3.92 19.79 -8.35
C SER A 294 -3.08 20.28 -7.18
N PHE A 295 -3.72 20.62 -6.07
CA PHE A 295 -3.05 21.09 -4.86
C PHE A 295 -3.42 20.18 -3.69
N HIS A 296 -2.42 19.74 -2.96
CA HIS A 296 -2.57 18.85 -1.81
C HIS A 296 -1.96 19.49 -0.57
N THR A 297 -2.76 19.79 0.43
CA THR A 297 -2.23 20.19 1.75
C THR A 297 -1.53 18.99 2.37
N VAL A 298 -0.21 19.09 2.53
CA VAL A 298 0.68 18.08 3.09
C VAL A 298 0.75 18.23 4.60
N ILE A 299 1.18 19.42 5.06
CA ILE A 299 1.13 19.78 6.48
C ILE A 299 -0.05 20.73 6.67
N PRO A 300 -1.03 20.40 7.53
CA PRO A 300 -2.20 21.26 7.76
C PRO A 300 -1.81 22.57 8.45
N ASN A 301 -2.78 23.48 8.57
CA ASN A 301 -2.62 24.75 9.27
C ASN A 301 -2.06 24.51 10.68
N THR A 302 -0.83 24.94 10.90
CA THR A 302 -0.09 24.82 12.15
C THR A 302 0.12 26.23 12.70
N PRO A 303 -0.30 26.53 13.95
CA PRO A 303 -0.04 27.81 14.57
C PRO A 303 1.46 28.11 14.65
N VAL A 304 1.87 29.29 14.22
CA VAL A 304 3.26 29.78 14.26
C VAL A 304 3.23 31.21 14.81
N THR A 305 4.20 31.53 15.64
CA THR A 305 4.35 32.85 16.27
C THR A 305 5.71 33.46 15.93
N ALA A 306 5.89 34.74 16.24
CA ALA A 306 7.19 35.40 16.13
C ALA A 306 8.13 35.07 17.31
N GLY A 307 7.61 34.47 18.39
CA GLY A 307 8.35 34.25 19.63
C GLY A 307 9.25 33.01 19.63
N GLN A 308 8.93 31.99 18.84
CA GLN A 308 9.66 30.73 18.83
C GLN A 308 9.53 30.00 17.50
N TRP A 309 10.52 29.16 17.19
CA TRP A 309 10.45 28.23 16.08
C TRP A 309 9.46 27.10 16.36
N VAL A 310 8.63 26.78 15.38
CA VAL A 310 7.62 25.72 15.44
C VAL A 310 7.94 24.66 14.40
N ARG A 311 8.03 23.40 14.84
CA ARG A 311 8.19 22.25 13.94
C ARG A 311 6.83 21.83 13.38
N MET A 312 6.61 22.13 12.12
CA MET A 312 5.47 21.66 11.34
C MET A 312 5.79 20.25 10.80
N SER A 313 4.90 19.26 10.98
CA SER A 313 5.12 17.91 10.46
C SER A 313 3.83 17.18 10.10
N ALA A 314 3.88 16.37 9.03
CA ALA A 314 2.82 15.45 8.67
C ALA A 314 3.37 14.25 7.89
N LEU A 315 2.59 13.17 7.88
CA LEU A 315 2.76 12.08 6.93
C LEU A 315 1.85 12.30 5.74
N PHE A 316 2.38 12.15 4.53
CA PHE A 316 1.65 12.35 3.29
C PHE A 316 1.87 11.20 2.32
N THR A 317 0.78 10.69 1.76
CA THR A 317 0.76 9.62 0.77
C THR A 317 0.60 10.25 -0.61
N MET A 318 1.58 10.04 -1.52
CA MET A 318 1.54 10.66 -2.84
C MET A 318 0.37 10.10 -3.67
N PRO A 319 -0.60 10.92 -4.10
CA PRO A 319 -1.87 10.40 -4.65
C PRO A 319 -1.77 9.90 -6.10
N GLY A 320 -0.76 10.31 -6.87
CA GLY A 320 -0.66 10.01 -8.30
C GLY A 320 0.71 10.35 -8.88
N ASP A 321 0.95 9.97 -10.13
CA ASP A 321 2.20 10.27 -10.86
C ASP A 321 2.32 11.77 -11.15
N ALA A 322 3.48 12.31 -11.48
CA ALA A 322 3.60 13.75 -11.72
C ALA A 322 4.68 14.05 -12.76
N ASP A 323 4.40 15.00 -13.65
CA ASP A 323 5.41 15.60 -14.55
C ASP A 323 5.99 16.88 -13.93
N PHE A 324 5.29 17.43 -12.94
CA PHE A 324 5.75 18.56 -12.12
C PHE A 324 5.26 18.37 -10.68
N LEU A 325 6.17 18.58 -9.72
CA LEU A 325 5.86 18.51 -8.31
C LEU A 325 6.58 19.64 -7.57
N SER A 326 5.82 20.49 -6.88
CA SER A 326 6.38 21.63 -6.14
C SER A 326 5.81 21.73 -4.73
N LEU A 327 6.70 21.69 -3.75
CA LEU A 327 6.44 21.97 -2.36
C LEU A 327 6.31 23.48 -2.16
N LYS A 328 5.36 23.92 -1.34
CA LYS A 328 5.12 25.34 -1.03
C LYS A 328 4.91 25.51 0.46
N VAL A 329 5.51 26.52 1.06
CA VAL A 329 5.16 26.97 2.42
C VAL A 329 4.40 28.28 2.31
N GLU A 330 3.22 28.33 2.93
CA GLU A 330 2.28 29.43 2.77
C GLU A 330 1.54 29.71 4.08
N THR A 331 0.98 30.91 4.23
CA THR A 331 0.14 31.25 5.39
C THR A 331 -1.30 30.86 5.13
N ALA A 332 -2.05 30.47 6.16
CA ALA A 332 -3.47 30.17 6.04
C ALA A 332 -4.32 31.41 5.80
N THR A 333 -4.04 32.51 6.52
CA THR A 333 -4.89 33.72 6.54
C THR A 333 -4.11 35.03 6.42
N ALA A 334 -2.85 35.09 6.86
CA ALA A 334 -2.05 36.33 6.86
C ALA A 334 -1.33 36.58 5.51
N ALA A 335 -2.01 37.27 4.59
CA ALA A 335 -1.56 37.50 3.21
C ALA A 335 -0.19 38.19 3.07
N THR A 336 0.18 39.02 4.03
CA THR A 336 1.40 39.85 3.99
C THR A 336 2.48 39.42 4.97
N ALA A 337 2.18 38.50 5.90
CA ALA A 337 3.09 38.17 6.98
C ALA A 337 4.40 37.60 6.45
N SER A 338 5.51 38.17 6.92
CA SER A 338 6.85 37.66 6.65
C SER A 338 7.20 36.53 7.62
N PHE A 339 7.94 35.54 7.14
CA PHE A 339 8.30 34.38 7.95
C PHE A 339 9.62 33.77 7.51
N TYR A 340 10.19 32.95 8.39
CA TYR A 340 11.38 32.15 8.16
C TYR A 340 11.00 30.68 8.06
N ILE A 341 11.71 29.94 7.21
CA ILE A 341 11.72 28.48 7.23
C ILE A 341 13.15 27.98 7.38
N ASP A 342 13.28 26.83 8.03
CA ASP A 342 14.56 26.18 8.26
C ASP A 342 14.38 24.65 8.36
N ASP A 343 15.50 23.90 8.27
CA ASP A 343 15.57 22.45 8.51
C ASP A 343 14.44 21.66 7.83
N VAL A 344 14.20 21.94 6.54
CA VAL A 344 13.14 21.32 5.77
C VAL A 344 13.57 19.91 5.39
N ALA A 345 12.79 18.90 5.75
CA ALA A 345 13.12 17.53 5.43
C ALA A 345 11.94 16.76 4.83
N LEU A 346 12.26 15.91 3.86
CA LEU A 346 11.39 14.89 3.31
C LEU A 346 12.07 13.54 3.48
N SER A 347 11.38 12.59 4.09
CA SER A 347 11.88 11.22 4.25
C SER A 347 10.80 10.21 3.89
N TYR A 348 11.20 9.09 3.28
CA TYR A 348 10.30 7.97 3.10
C TYR A 348 9.84 7.44 4.46
N ALA A 349 8.54 7.22 4.61
CA ALA A 349 7.95 6.63 5.80
C ALA A 349 7.49 5.21 5.44
N PRO A 350 8.33 4.18 5.67
CA PRO A 350 7.95 2.81 5.42
C PRO A 350 6.74 2.41 6.28
N PRO A 351 5.98 1.39 5.85
CA PRO A 351 5.08 0.68 6.76
C PRO A 351 5.87 0.24 7.99
N VAL A 352 5.33 0.50 9.17
CA VAL A 352 5.99 0.15 10.44
C VAL A 352 6.16 -1.38 10.49
N PRO A 353 7.35 -1.98 10.65
CA PRO A 353 7.43 -3.43 10.79
C PRO A 353 6.72 -3.89 12.09
N ILE A 354 6.40 -5.17 12.21
CA ILE A 354 6.00 -5.69 13.53
C ILE A 354 7.20 -5.65 14.47
N GLN A 355 6.98 -5.38 15.75
CA GLN A 355 8.05 -5.38 16.73
C GLN A 355 8.31 -6.81 17.20
N THR A 356 9.44 -7.40 16.83
CA THR A 356 9.76 -8.82 17.10
C THR A 356 10.66 -9.03 18.32
N ASP A 357 11.28 -7.98 18.85
CA ASP A 357 12.30 -8.02 19.92
C ASP A 357 11.76 -7.91 21.34
N ILE A 358 10.43 -7.76 21.50
CA ILE A 358 9.77 -7.80 22.80
C ILE A 358 9.27 -9.22 23.14
N PRO A 359 9.13 -9.57 24.43
CA PRO A 359 8.39 -10.76 24.83
C PRO A 359 6.99 -10.76 24.18
N SER A 360 6.50 -11.95 23.82
CA SER A 360 5.14 -12.03 23.30
C SER A 360 4.12 -11.70 24.39
N LEU A 361 2.96 -11.15 23.99
CA LEU A 361 1.90 -10.84 24.95
C LEU A 361 1.35 -12.13 25.57
N LYS A 362 1.12 -13.16 24.75
CA LYS A 362 0.68 -14.49 25.20
C LYS A 362 1.61 -15.11 26.24
N ASP A 363 2.93 -15.05 26.05
CA ASP A 363 3.86 -15.68 27.00
C ASP A 363 3.92 -14.90 28.32
N VAL A 364 3.93 -13.56 28.25
CA VAL A 364 3.96 -12.70 29.45
C VAL A 364 2.68 -12.86 30.28
N LEU A 365 1.53 -13.07 29.63
CA LEU A 365 0.23 -13.14 30.29
C LEU A 365 -0.31 -14.58 30.43
N ALA A 366 0.49 -15.60 30.09
CA ALA A 366 0.09 -17.01 30.08
C ALA A 366 -0.47 -17.49 31.44
N GLY A 367 0.04 -16.96 32.55
CA GLY A 367 -0.44 -17.28 33.91
C GLY A 367 -1.72 -16.55 34.34
N SER A 368 -2.21 -15.61 33.52
CA SER A 368 -3.35 -14.74 33.84
C SER A 368 -4.55 -15.04 32.95
N PHE A 369 -4.40 -14.93 31.62
CA PHE A 369 -5.47 -15.16 30.65
C PHE A 369 -4.90 -15.25 29.23
N THR A 370 -5.63 -15.91 28.33
CA THR A 370 -5.28 -16.01 26.90
C THR A 370 -5.36 -14.64 26.22
N ILE A 371 -4.40 -14.35 25.34
CA ILE A 371 -4.42 -13.14 24.52
C ILE A 371 -5.01 -13.45 23.15
N GLY A 372 -5.95 -12.63 22.70
CA GLY A 372 -6.57 -12.83 21.40
C GLY A 372 -6.89 -11.57 20.64
N GLY A 373 -7.23 -11.76 19.37
CA GLY A 373 -7.54 -10.70 18.42
C GLY A 373 -8.68 -11.09 17.50
N ALA A 374 -9.43 -10.08 17.05
CA ALA A 374 -10.41 -10.26 15.98
C ALA A 374 -9.69 -10.32 14.63
N VAL A 375 -10.14 -11.22 13.76
CA VAL A 375 -9.57 -11.41 12.42
C VAL A 375 -10.67 -11.57 11.39
N ASP A 376 -10.37 -11.21 10.16
CA ASP A 376 -11.11 -11.61 8.97
C ASP A 376 -10.18 -12.34 7.99
N VAL A 377 -10.72 -12.76 6.84
CA VAL A 377 -9.94 -13.43 5.79
C VAL A 377 -8.82 -12.51 5.25
N GLY A 378 -9.04 -11.20 5.25
CA GLY A 378 -8.07 -10.16 4.86
C GLY A 378 -6.84 -10.12 5.75
N GLY A 379 -7.08 -9.99 7.04
CA GLY A 379 -6.06 -9.93 8.07
C GLY A 379 -5.18 -11.17 8.05
N ILE A 380 -5.77 -12.36 7.94
CA ILE A 380 -5.00 -13.62 7.93
C ILE A 380 -4.27 -13.90 6.61
N ALA A 381 -4.52 -13.15 5.55
CA ALA A 381 -3.73 -13.23 4.31
C ALA A 381 -2.52 -12.28 4.32
N SER A 382 -2.53 -11.27 5.18
CA SER A 382 -1.43 -10.31 5.30
C SER A 382 -0.26 -10.94 6.07
N ALA A 383 0.89 -11.12 5.40
CA ALA A 383 2.11 -11.64 6.04
C ALA A 383 2.48 -10.89 7.33
N ARG A 384 2.38 -9.56 7.31
CA ARG A 384 2.66 -8.70 8.47
C ARG A 384 1.69 -8.93 9.62
N HIS A 385 0.38 -9.02 9.35
CA HIS A 385 -0.59 -9.33 10.41
C HIS A 385 -0.38 -10.75 10.94
N ASN A 386 -0.08 -11.72 10.06
CA ASN A 386 0.23 -13.09 10.44
C ASN A 386 1.42 -13.17 11.39
N ASP A 387 2.49 -12.43 11.12
CA ASP A 387 3.64 -12.37 12.01
C ASP A 387 3.27 -11.76 13.37
N LEU A 388 2.46 -10.70 13.38
CA LEU A 388 1.97 -10.09 14.63
C LEU A 388 1.11 -11.07 15.43
N MET A 389 0.17 -11.74 14.76
CA MET A 389 -0.75 -12.69 15.40
C MET A 389 -0.03 -13.90 15.94
N ARG A 390 0.83 -14.55 15.15
CA ARG A 390 1.66 -15.68 15.58
C ARG A 390 2.52 -15.30 16.78
N LYS A 391 3.12 -14.11 16.75
CA LYS A 391 3.96 -13.62 17.84
C LYS A 391 3.13 -13.44 19.09
N HIS A 392 2.01 -12.70 19.04
CA HIS A 392 1.39 -12.17 20.25
C HIS A 392 0.15 -12.91 20.76
N LEU A 393 -0.54 -13.71 19.93
CA LEU A 393 -1.87 -14.24 20.25
C LEU A 393 -1.86 -15.76 20.52
N ASP A 394 -2.72 -16.17 21.45
CA ASP A 394 -3.12 -17.56 21.72
C ASP A 394 -4.37 -17.96 20.94
N THR A 395 -5.31 -17.02 20.80
CA THR A 395 -6.63 -17.27 20.24
C THR A 395 -7.06 -16.18 19.28
N ILE A 396 -7.86 -16.53 18.28
CA ILE A 396 -8.46 -15.57 17.35
C ILE A 396 -9.98 -15.69 17.36
N THR A 397 -10.65 -14.61 16.98
CA THR A 397 -12.12 -14.56 16.85
C THR A 397 -12.43 -14.06 15.44
N ALA A 398 -13.26 -14.77 14.68
CA ALA A 398 -13.69 -14.26 13.39
C ALA A 398 -14.60 -13.04 13.59
N GLU A 399 -14.22 -11.88 13.04
CA GLU A 399 -14.95 -10.61 13.23
C GLU A 399 -16.36 -10.67 12.63
N HIS A 400 -16.49 -11.31 11.45
CA HIS A 400 -17.76 -11.43 10.74
C HIS A 400 -18.09 -12.86 10.32
N SER A 401 -17.13 -13.62 9.80
CA SER A 401 -17.38 -14.88 9.07
C SER A 401 -18.03 -16.00 9.88
N TRP A 402 -18.14 -15.85 11.20
CA TRP A 402 -18.75 -16.85 12.10
C TRP A 402 -20.08 -16.44 12.72
N LYS A 403 -20.63 -15.29 12.31
CA LYS A 403 -21.98 -14.88 12.69
C LYS A 403 -23.02 -15.73 11.94
N PHE A 404 -24.25 -15.73 12.43
CA PHE A 404 -25.34 -16.54 11.88
C PHE A 404 -25.52 -16.28 10.38
N ALA A 405 -25.71 -15.03 9.93
CA ALA A 405 -26.02 -14.74 8.53
C ALA A 405 -24.89 -15.16 7.56
N PRO A 406 -23.59 -14.91 7.84
CA PRO A 406 -22.51 -15.41 6.98
C PRO A 406 -22.44 -16.94 6.87
N ILE A 407 -22.66 -17.68 7.97
CA ILE A 407 -22.58 -19.14 7.97
C ILE A 407 -23.85 -19.78 7.39
N HIS A 408 -25.04 -19.23 7.67
CA HIS A 408 -26.34 -19.84 7.34
C HIS A 408 -27.30 -18.82 6.71
N PRO A 409 -26.97 -18.30 5.51
CA PRO A 409 -27.65 -17.16 4.89
C PRO A 409 -29.11 -17.42 4.54
N THR A 410 -29.50 -18.67 4.24
CA THR A 410 -30.88 -19.08 3.95
C THR A 410 -31.20 -20.38 4.67
N GLU A 411 -32.47 -20.67 4.94
CA GLU A 411 -32.89 -21.82 5.76
C GLU A 411 -32.27 -23.15 5.31
N ALA A 412 -32.15 -23.36 4.00
CA ALA A 412 -31.62 -24.60 3.41
C ALA A 412 -30.12 -24.61 3.06
N THR A 413 -29.39 -23.49 3.23
CA THR A 413 -28.02 -23.36 2.70
C THR A 413 -27.02 -22.83 3.72
N TYR A 414 -25.91 -23.54 3.89
CA TYR A 414 -24.76 -23.08 4.66
C TYR A 414 -23.61 -22.61 3.75
N ASN A 415 -22.87 -21.59 4.19
CA ASN A 415 -21.66 -21.08 3.55
C ASN A 415 -20.49 -21.14 4.56
N PHE A 416 -19.80 -22.28 4.59
CA PHE A 416 -18.67 -22.49 5.51
C PHE A 416 -17.33 -21.94 5.00
N GLY A 417 -17.20 -21.59 3.71
CA GLY A 417 -15.90 -21.27 3.09
C GLY A 417 -15.06 -20.26 3.88
N PRO A 418 -15.54 -19.02 4.11
CA PRO A 418 -14.78 -18.03 4.88
C PRO A 418 -14.51 -18.45 6.33
N ALA A 419 -15.46 -19.16 6.96
CA ALA A 419 -15.32 -19.64 8.33
C ALA A 419 -14.23 -20.73 8.44
N ASP A 420 -14.19 -21.64 7.48
CA ASP A 420 -13.18 -22.69 7.35
C ASP A 420 -11.80 -22.11 7.06
N THR A 421 -11.69 -21.06 6.23
CA THR A 421 -10.40 -20.40 5.98
C THR A 421 -9.76 -19.90 7.27
N ILE A 422 -10.55 -19.26 8.14
CA ILE A 422 -10.07 -18.78 9.44
C ILE A 422 -9.77 -19.95 10.38
N ALA A 423 -10.64 -20.98 10.41
CA ALA A 423 -10.40 -22.19 11.22
C ALA A 423 -9.10 -22.91 10.83
N ASN A 424 -8.85 -23.04 9.54
CA ASN A 424 -7.65 -23.66 9.00
C ASN A 424 -6.41 -22.83 9.28
N PHE A 425 -6.50 -21.50 9.16
CA PHE A 425 -5.43 -20.62 9.59
C PHE A 425 -5.09 -20.81 11.08
N ALA A 426 -6.10 -20.87 11.95
CA ALA A 426 -5.89 -21.12 13.37
C ALA A 426 -5.17 -22.47 13.61
N ARG A 427 -5.66 -23.55 12.98
CA ARG A 427 -5.04 -24.88 13.04
C ARG A 427 -3.59 -24.87 12.58
N GLN A 428 -3.30 -24.27 11.42
CA GLN A 428 -1.97 -24.21 10.83
C GLN A 428 -0.97 -23.41 11.66
N ASN A 429 -1.44 -22.43 12.43
CA ASN A 429 -0.58 -21.54 13.22
C ASN A 429 -0.62 -21.87 14.72
N GLY A 430 -1.22 -23.00 15.11
CA GLY A 430 -1.31 -23.43 16.52
C GLY A 430 -2.15 -22.49 17.40
N LEU A 431 -3.07 -21.74 16.80
CA LEU A 431 -3.98 -20.82 17.50
C LEU A 431 -5.29 -21.55 17.85
N LYS A 432 -5.91 -21.13 18.95
CA LYS A 432 -7.29 -21.49 19.30
C LYS A 432 -8.27 -20.48 18.73
N MET A 433 -9.55 -20.81 18.81
CA MET A 433 -10.61 -19.91 18.38
C MET A 433 -11.66 -19.68 19.45
N ARG A 434 -12.20 -18.47 19.45
CA ARG A 434 -13.48 -18.16 20.09
C ARG A 434 -14.55 -18.09 19.00
N GLY A 435 -15.57 -18.93 19.12
CA GLY A 435 -16.75 -18.84 18.29
C GLY A 435 -17.51 -17.55 18.60
N HIS A 436 -18.01 -16.89 17.56
CA HIS A 436 -18.72 -15.62 17.68
C HIS A 436 -19.63 -15.43 16.47
N THR A 437 -20.95 -15.55 16.59
CA THR A 437 -21.81 -15.82 17.75
C THR A 437 -23.13 -16.43 17.26
N PHE A 438 -23.87 -17.12 18.14
CA PHE A 438 -25.14 -17.77 17.78
C PHE A 438 -26.37 -16.86 17.85
N VAL A 439 -26.39 -15.89 18.77
CA VAL A 439 -27.55 -15.00 18.94
C VAL A 439 -27.07 -13.57 18.96
N TRP A 440 -27.52 -12.79 17.99
CA TRP A 440 -27.22 -11.36 17.91
C TRP A 440 -28.33 -10.62 17.16
N HIS A 441 -28.66 -9.40 17.59
CA HIS A 441 -29.70 -8.59 16.94
C HIS A 441 -29.26 -8.08 15.56
N GLN A 442 -27.95 -8.11 15.27
CA GLN A 442 -27.36 -7.73 14.00
C GLN A 442 -26.77 -8.99 13.32
N GLN A 443 -26.76 -9.00 11.98
CA GLN A 443 -26.20 -10.10 11.18
C GLN A 443 -26.80 -11.49 11.50
N THR A 444 -28.08 -11.51 11.92
CA THR A 444 -28.95 -12.70 11.91
C THR A 444 -29.84 -12.61 10.67
N PRO A 445 -29.98 -13.66 9.86
CA PRO A 445 -30.66 -13.57 8.58
C PRO A 445 -32.18 -13.54 8.76
N ASP A 446 -32.87 -12.74 7.93
CA ASP A 446 -34.32 -12.50 8.02
C ASP A 446 -35.17 -13.77 8.07
N TRP A 447 -34.74 -14.83 7.37
CA TRP A 447 -35.49 -16.10 7.30
C TRP A 447 -35.71 -16.72 8.69
N VAL A 448 -34.84 -16.45 9.66
CA VAL A 448 -34.98 -16.94 11.04
C VAL A 448 -36.28 -16.44 11.66
N PHE A 449 -36.69 -15.22 11.31
CA PHE A 449 -37.85 -14.52 11.86
C PHE A 449 -39.01 -14.40 10.87
N ARG A 450 -39.00 -15.15 9.77
CA ARG A 450 -40.07 -15.17 8.77
C ARG A 450 -40.71 -16.54 8.64
N ASP A 451 -41.99 -16.56 8.30
CA ASP A 451 -42.71 -17.76 7.92
C ASP A 451 -42.36 -18.21 6.48
N ALA A 452 -42.97 -19.31 6.03
CA ALA A 452 -42.75 -19.85 4.68
C ALA A 452 -43.22 -18.89 3.55
N GLY A 453 -44.09 -17.93 3.85
CA GLY A 453 -44.55 -16.88 2.94
C GLY A 453 -43.66 -15.64 2.94
N GLY A 454 -42.62 -15.60 3.79
CA GLY A 454 -41.74 -14.45 3.93
C GLY A 454 -42.32 -13.32 4.79
N VAL A 455 -43.36 -13.59 5.57
CA VAL A 455 -43.95 -12.62 6.50
C VAL A 455 -43.28 -12.73 7.86
N ASP A 456 -43.01 -11.60 8.50
CA ASP A 456 -42.37 -11.55 9.81
C ASP A 456 -43.26 -12.24 10.88
N LEU A 457 -42.64 -13.08 11.70
CA LEU A 457 -43.30 -13.82 12.77
C LEU A 457 -43.74 -12.87 13.89
N THR A 458 -44.94 -13.11 14.43
CA THR A 458 -45.43 -12.44 15.64
C THR A 458 -44.99 -13.19 16.90
N PRO A 459 -44.89 -12.55 18.07
CA PRO A 459 -44.36 -13.17 19.29
C PRO A 459 -45.39 -14.08 19.98
N THR A 460 -45.74 -15.20 19.35
CA THR A 460 -46.58 -16.26 19.94
C THR A 460 -45.72 -17.42 20.49
N PRO A 461 -46.26 -18.28 21.38
CA PRO A 461 -45.56 -19.47 21.85
C PRO A 461 -45.05 -20.38 20.72
N GLU A 462 -45.85 -20.57 19.67
CA GLU A 462 -45.52 -21.42 18.52
C GLU A 462 -44.37 -20.83 17.70
N ASN A 463 -44.40 -19.52 17.44
CA ASN A 463 -43.34 -18.84 16.70
C ASN A 463 -42.03 -18.79 17.50
N LYS A 464 -42.11 -18.62 18.83
CA LYS A 464 -40.95 -18.74 19.71
C LYS A 464 -40.30 -20.12 19.60
N GLU A 465 -41.11 -21.17 19.62
CA GLU A 465 -40.63 -22.55 19.50
C GLU A 465 -39.97 -22.79 18.14
N LEU A 466 -40.56 -22.30 17.04
CA LEU A 466 -39.96 -22.36 15.71
C LEU A 466 -38.58 -21.68 15.65
N VAL A 467 -38.44 -20.47 16.20
CA VAL A 467 -37.16 -19.75 16.23
C VAL A 467 -36.12 -20.49 17.07
N LEU A 468 -36.52 -21.08 18.20
CA LEU A 468 -35.63 -21.89 19.04
C LEU A 468 -35.15 -23.14 18.30
N GLN A 469 -36.03 -23.83 17.56
CA GLN A 469 -35.66 -24.99 16.75
C GLN A 469 -34.68 -24.62 15.63
N ARG A 470 -34.88 -23.47 14.97
CA ARG A 470 -33.95 -22.95 13.95
C ARG A 470 -32.58 -22.64 14.54
N LEU A 471 -32.55 -21.99 15.71
CA LEU A 471 -31.31 -21.71 16.44
C LEU A 471 -30.60 -23.01 16.88
N GLU A 472 -31.34 -23.97 17.43
CA GLU A 472 -30.79 -25.25 17.86
C GLU A 472 -30.20 -26.03 16.66
N SER A 473 -30.91 -26.07 15.53
CA SER A 473 -30.42 -26.68 14.30
C SER A 473 -29.12 -26.04 13.81
N HIS A 474 -29.04 -24.70 13.83
CA HIS A 474 -27.83 -23.97 13.50
C HIS A 474 -26.66 -24.34 14.43
N ILE A 475 -26.87 -24.29 15.75
CA ILE A 475 -25.84 -24.65 16.75
C ILE A 475 -25.37 -26.09 16.55
N ARG A 476 -26.30 -27.05 16.40
CA ARG A 476 -25.97 -28.47 16.23
C ARG A 476 -25.24 -28.77 14.93
N THR A 477 -25.39 -27.94 13.90
CA THR A 477 -24.66 -28.08 12.64
C THR A 477 -23.26 -27.45 12.74
N VAL A 478 -23.16 -26.26 13.35
CA VAL A 478 -21.92 -25.46 13.37
C VAL A 478 -20.93 -25.96 14.42
N VAL A 479 -21.37 -26.26 15.64
CA VAL A 479 -20.45 -26.61 16.76
C VAL A 479 -19.58 -27.83 16.44
N PRO A 480 -20.11 -28.97 15.94
CA PRO A 480 -19.28 -30.16 15.69
C PRO A 480 -18.20 -29.94 14.64
N ARG A 481 -18.43 -29.04 13.66
CA ARG A 481 -17.48 -28.74 12.58
C ARG A 481 -16.17 -28.10 13.07
N TYR A 482 -16.23 -27.40 14.20
CA TYR A 482 -15.10 -26.61 14.72
C TYR A 482 -14.69 -27.01 16.14
N ALA A 483 -15.20 -28.13 16.66
CA ALA A 483 -14.97 -28.58 18.03
C ALA A 483 -13.50 -28.86 18.36
N ASP A 484 -12.65 -29.05 17.35
CA ASP A 484 -11.21 -29.30 17.49
C ASP A 484 -10.39 -28.01 17.74
N VAL A 485 -10.88 -26.86 17.26
CA VAL A 485 -10.15 -25.58 17.28
C VAL A 485 -10.78 -24.54 18.19
N VAL A 486 -12.08 -24.63 18.45
CA VAL A 486 -12.84 -23.67 19.27
C VAL A 486 -12.83 -24.06 20.73
N THR A 487 -12.50 -23.11 21.60
CA THR A 487 -12.45 -23.33 23.06
C THR A 487 -13.58 -22.63 23.82
N SER A 488 -14.28 -21.70 23.19
CA SER A 488 -15.44 -20.99 23.76
C SER A 488 -16.35 -20.45 22.65
N TRP A 489 -17.64 -20.27 22.91
CA TRP A 489 -18.60 -19.61 22.02
C TRP A 489 -19.21 -18.36 22.67
#